data_AF-W1YNM8-F1
#
_entry.id   AF-W1YNM8-F1
#
_cell.length_a   1.000
_cell.length_b   1.000
_cell.length_c   1.000
_cell.angle_alpha   90.00
_cell.angle_beta   90.00
_cell.angle_gamma   90.00
#
_symmetry.space_group_name_H-M   'P 1'
#
loop_
_entity.id
_entity.type
_entity.pdbx_description
1 polymer ?
#
loop_
_entity_poly.entity_id
_entity_poly.type
_entity_poly.pdbx_seq_one_letter_code
_entity_poly.pdbx_strand_id
1 'polypeptide(L)'
;AIEGGAKKIIFGGDRLQRKPYELSIYEQVAKLCKDHNVLCVFATPRVVKDDEVKAYMNTLKTIVEAKPDSISIHVPQALLWLRDLG
;
A
#
# COMPACT_ATOMS: atom_id res chain seq x y z
N ALA A 1 13.05 -10.51 5.98
CA ALA A 1 12.56 -10.80 4.60
C ALA A 1 13.66 -10.53 3.57
N ILE A 2 14.15 -9.29 3.47
CA ILE A 2 15.25 -8.91 2.56
C ILE A 2 16.51 -9.75 2.83
N GLU A 3 16.99 -9.77 4.07
CA GLU A 3 18.14 -10.61 4.48
C GLU A 3 17.90 -12.12 4.26
N GLY A 4 16.64 -12.54 4.26
CA GLY A 4 16.24 -13.91 3.95
C GLY A 4 16.17 -14.22 2.44
N GLY A 5 16.60 -13.31 1.57
CA GLY A 5 16.68 -13.51 0.12
C GLY A 5 15.39 -13.23 -0.66
N ALA A 6 14.37 -12.63 -0.03
CA ALA A 6 13.11 -12.31 -0.71
C ALA A 6 13.37 -11.33 -1.88
N LYS A 7 12.79 -11.62 -3.05
CA LYS A 7 12.87 -10.76 -4.25
C LYS A 7 11.66 -9.86 -4.44
N LYS A 8 10.58 -10.15 -3.72
CA LYS A 8 9.34 -9.38 -3.70
C LYS A 8 8.74 -9.44 -2.31
N ILE A 9 8.25 -8.32 -1.81
CA ILE A 9 7.55 -8.24 -0.54
C ILE A 9 6.22 -7.52 -0.75
N ILE A 10 5.15 -8.09 -0.19
CA ILE A 10 3.80 -7.54 -0.22
C ILE A 10 3.49 -7.00 1.17
N PHE A 11 3.14 -5.72 1.25
CA PHE A 11 2.82 -5.01 2.49
C PHE A 11 1.35 -4.62 2.53
N GLY A 12 0.75 -4.63 3.72
CA GLY A 12 -0.63 -4.21 3.92
C GLY A 12 -1.64 -5.33 3.66
N GLY A 13 -2.75 -4.99 3.00
CA GLY A 13 -3.94 -5.83 2.96
C GLY A 13 -4.81 -5.64 4.21
N ASP A 14 -5.47 -6.71 4.65
CA ASP A 14 -6.28 -6.66 5.86
C ASP A 14 -5.40 -6.61 7.10
N ARG A 15 -5.78 -5.74 8.03
CA ARG A 15 -5.07 -5.55 9.29
C ARG A 15 -5.96 -5.89 10.46
N LEU A 16 -5.36 -6.54 11.47
CA LEU A 16 -6.03 -6.85 12.74
C LEU A 16 -6.63 -5.60 13.40
N GLN A 17 -5.89 -4.49 13.38
CA GLN A 17 -6.32 -3.22 13.98
C GLN A 17 -7.13 -2.31 13.02
N ARG A 18 -7.53 -2.79 11.83
CA ARG A 18 -8.33 -2.07 10.81
C ARG A 18 -7.94 -0.59 10.56
N LYS A 19 -6.69 -0.23 10.84
CA LYS A 19 -6.13 1.09 10.63
C LYS A 19 -4.98 0.97 9.63
N PRO A 20 -4.83 1.93 8.69
CA PRO A 20 -3.64 2.04 7.86
C PRO A 20 -2.36 2.15 8.70
N TYR A 21 -1.20 1.99 8.05
CA TYR A 21 0.06 2.40 8.69
C TYR A 21 0.16 3.92 8.71
N GLU A 22 1.06 4.44 9.54
CA GLU A 22 1.46 5.85 9.43
C GLU A 22 1.94 6.15 8.01
N LEU A 23 1.59 7.33 7.48
CA LEU A 23 1.82 7.66 6.08
C LEU A 23 3.31 7.62 5.68
N SER A 24 4.19 8.01 6.61
CA SER A 24 5.64 7.98 6.41
C SER A 24 6.20 6.57 6.17
N ILE A 25 5.51 5.53 6.64
CA ILE A 25 5.97 4.13 6.50
C ILE A 25 5.97 3.70 5.03
N TYR A 26 5.00 4.18 4.23
CA TYR A 26 4.88 3.78 2.83
C TYR A 26 6.11 4.21 2.02
N GLU A 27 6.55 5.46 2.18
CA GLU A 27 7.76 5.98 1.54
C GLU A 27 9.02 5.25 2.06
N GLN A 28 9.14 5.09 3.38
CA GLN A 28 10.30 4.42 3.99
C GLN A 28 10.47 2.99 3.49
N VAL A 29 9.38 2.22 3.41
CA VAL A 29 9.39 0.83 2.96
C VAL A 29 9.65 0.73 1.47
N ALA A 30 9.04 1.60 0.65
CA ALA A 30 9.31 1.65 -0.79
C ALA A 30 10.79 1.95 -1.07
N LYS A 31 11.35 2.95 -0.37
CA LYS A 31 12.77 3.29 -0.45
C LYS A 31 13.67 2.13 0.00
N LEU A 32 13.37 1.51 1.13
CA LEU A 32 14.15 0.39 1.65
C LEU A 32 14.20 -0.78 0.67
N CYS A 33 13.05 -1.14 0.08
CA CYS A 33 12.96 -2.20 -0.93
C CYS A 33 13.78 -1.84 -2.18
N LYS A 34 13.65 -0.60 -2.67
CA LYS A 34 14.41 -0.10 -3.83
C LYS A 34 15.92 -0.14 -3.59
N ASP A 35 16.38 0.31 -2.42
CA ASP A 35 17.80 0.33 -2.04
C ASP A 35 18.42 -1.08 -2.02
N HIS A 36 17.60 -2.12 -1.82
CA HIS A 36 18.02 -3.52 -1.78
C HIS A 36 17.64 -4.32 -3.04
N ASN A 37 17.15 -3.65 -4.09
CA ASN A 37 16.69 -4.25 -5.33
C ASN A 37 15.64 -5.38 -5.11
N VAL A 38 14.69 -5.11 -4.22
CA VAL A 38 13.54 -5.98 -3.89
C VAL A 38 12.27 -5.30 -4.36
N LEU A 39 11.38 -6.06 -5.01
CA LEU A 39 10.10 -5.52 -5.49
C LEU A 39 9.16 -5.20 -4.31
N CYS A 40 8.72 -3.96 -4.21
CA CYS A 40 7.76 -3.47 -3.24
C CYS A 40 6.34 -3.51 -3.81
N VAL A 41 5.43 -4.19 -3.13
CA VAL A 41 4.02 -4.21 -3.47
C VAL A 41 3.18 -3.80 -2.28
N PHE A 42 2.32 -2.81 -2.46
CA PHE A 42 1.31 -2.47 -1.45
C PHE A 42 -0.04 -3.09 -1.80
N ALA A 43 -0.71 -3.68 -0.82
CA ALA A 43 -2.02 -4.27 -0.96
C ALA A 43 -3.09 -3.43 -0.26
N THR A 44 -4.22 -3.21 -0.91
CA THR A 44 -5.42 -2.64 -0.25
C THR A 44 -6.10 -3.74 0.58
N PRO A 45 -6.85 -3.39 1.65
CA PRO A 45 -7.73 -4.35 2.33
C PRO A 45 -8.82 -4.85 1.37
N ARG A 46 -9.47 -5.96 1.74
CA ARG A 46 -10.61 -6.52 0.99
C ARG A 46 -11.90 -5.74 1.25
N VAL A 47 -12.05 -5.22 2.45
CA VAL A 47 -13.27 -4.51 2.89
C VAL A 47 -12.87 -3.19 3.57
N VAL A 48 -13.37 -2.09 3.03
CA VAL A 48 -13.30 -0.75 3.62
C VAL A 48 -14.72 -0.36 4.03
N LYS A 49 -14.91 0.01 5.30
CA LYS A 49 -16.19 0.52 5.80
C LYS A 49 -16.35 2.00 5.48
N ASP A 50 -17.58 2.50 5.50
CA ASP A 50 -17.89 3.89 5.16
C ASP A 50 -17.13 4.91 6.02
N ASP A 51 -16.97 4.63 7.32
CA ASP A 51 -16.21 5.46 8.26
C ASP A 51 -14.68 5.40 8.03
N GLU A 52 -14.19 4.39 7.30
CA GLU A 52 -12.77 4.18 7.00
C GLU A 52 -12.38 4.77 5.63
N VAL A 53 -13.36 5.12 4.76
CA VAL A 53 -13.13 5.56 3.36
C VAL A 53 -12.11 6.68 3.27
N LYS A 54 -12.30 7.76 4.05
CA LYS A 54 -11.41 8.93 3.99
C LYS A 54 -9.96 8.57 4.35
N ALA A 55 -9.77 7.71 5.34
CA ALA A 55 -8.44 7.26 5.75
C ALA A 55 -7.78 6.45 4.63
N TYR A 56 -8.49 5.48 4.04
CA TYR A 56 -7.94 4.64 2.98
C TYR A 56 -7.75 5.37 1.64
N MET A 57 -8.56 6.38 1.32
CA MET A 57 -8.30 7.26 0.18
C MET A 57 -6.98 8.02 0.35
N ASN A 58 -6.73 8.57 1.55
CA ASN A 58 -5.48 9.26 1.83
C ASN A 58 -4.29 8.28 1.80
N THR A 59 -4.46 7.08 2.36
CA THR A 59 -3.46 6.01 2.26
C THR A 59 -3.15 5.62 0.82
N LEU A 60 -4.17 5.46 -0.03
CA LEU A 60 -3.98 5.12 -1.44
C LEU A 60 -3.21 6.22 -2.18
N LYS A 61 -3.53 7.49 -1.93
CA LYS A 61 -2.76 8.62 -2.46
C LYS A 61 -1.29 8.54 -2.03
N THR A 62 -1.01 8.32 -0.75
CA THR A 62 0.36 8.16 -0.24
C THR A 62 1.08 6.95 -0.86
N ILE A 63 0.37 5.84 -1.08
CA ILE A 63 0.91 4.66 -1.77
C ILE A 63 1.34 5.04 -3.20
N VAL A 64 0.50 5.77 -3.95
CA VAL A 64 0.83 6.22 -5.31
C VAL A 64 2.05 7.14 -5.30
N GLU A 65 2.11 8.09 -4.37
CA GLU A 65 3.24 9.02 -4.20
C GLU A 65 4.55 8.30 -3.83
N ALA A 66 4.47 7.21 -3.05
CA ALA A 66 5.62 6.38 -2.69
C ALA A 66 6.18 5.55 -3.86
N LYS A 67 5.48 5.48 -4.99
CA LYS A 67 5.91 4.79 -6.24
C LYS A 67 6.41 3.35 -6.01
N PRO A 68 5.60 2.45 -5.43
CA PRO A 68 5.93 1.03 -5.35
C PRO A 68 6.00 0.42 -6.77
N ASP A 69 6.58 -0.79 -6.88
CA ASP A 69 6.61 -1.52 -8.15
C ASP A 69 5.21 -1.95 -8.61
N SER A 70 4.29 -2.18 -7.68
CA SER A 70 2.87 -2.42 -8.00
C SER A 70 1.95 -2.20 -6.80
N ILE A 71 0.65 -2.05 -7.08
CA ILE A 71 -0.40 -2.00 -6.06
C ILE A 71 -1.36 -3.18 -6.31
N SER A 72 -1.53 -4.04 -5.31
CA SER A 72 -2.50 -5.14 -5.34
C SER A 72 -3.85 -4.65 -4.83
N ILE A 73 -4.81 -4.50 -5.74
CA ILE A 73 -6.15 -4.02 -5.41
C ILE A 73 -7.07 -5.18 -5.06
N HIS A 74 -7.58 -5.18 -3.83
CA HIS A 74 -8.53 -6.19 -3.32
C HIS A 74 -9.91 -5.62 -2.97
N VAL A 75 -10.09 -4.30 -3.09
CA VAL A 75 -11.38 -3.62 -2.94
C VAL A 75 -11.70 -2.89 -4.24
N PRO A 76 -12.77 -3.24 -4.98
CA PRO A 76 -13.07 -2.63 -6.28
C PRO A 76 -13.19 -1.10 -6.24
N GLN A 77 -13.70 -0.55 -5.12
CA GLN A 77 -13.82 0.89 -4.91
C GLN A 77 -12.49 1.64 -5.04
N ALA A 78 -11.36 1.02 -4.69
CA ALA A 78 -10.05 1.65 -4.83
C ALA A 78 -9.65 1.91 -6.29
N LEU A 79 -10.19 1.17 -7.26
CA LEU A 79 -9.98 1.46 -8.68
C LEU A 79 -10.63 2.79 -9.09
N LEU A 80 -11.79 3.12 -8.51
CA LEU A 80 -12.46 4.39 -8.74
C LEU A 80 -11.66 5.54 -8.15
N TRP A 81 -11.13 5.36 -6.94
CA TRP A 81 -10.25 6.36 -6.31
C TRP A 81 -8.95 6.56 -7.08
N LEU A 82 -8.34 5.47 -7.58
CA LEU A 82 -7.12 5.57 -8.40
C LEU A 82 -7.35 6.40 -9.66
N ARG A 83 -8.48 6.19 -10.36
CA ARG A 83 -8.83 6.98 -11.55
C ARG A 83 -8.85 8.49 -11.26
N ASP A 84 -9.28 8.87 -10.05
CA ASP A 84 -9.40 10.28 -9.67
C ASP A 84 -8.06 10.90 -9.23
N LEU A 85 -6.99 10.09 -9.07
CA LEU A 85 -5.64 10.54 -8.72
C LEU A 85 -4.76 10.87 -9.94
N GLY A 86 -5.23 10.56 -11.16
CA GLY A 86 -4.49 10.76 -12.43
C GLY A 86 -3.60 9.57 -12.80
#